data_AF-L7JHN9-F1
#
_entry.id   AF-L7JHN9-F1
#
_cell.length_a   1.000
_cell.length_b   1.000
_cell.length_c   1.000
_cell.angle_alpha   90.00
_cell.angle_beta   90.00
_cell.angle_gamma   90.00
#
_symmetry.space_group_name_H-M   'P 1'
#
loop_
_entity.id
_entity.type
_entity.pdbx_description
1 polymer ?
#
loop_
_entity_poly.entity_id
_entity_poly.type
_entity_poly.pdbx_seq_one_letter_code
_entity_poly.pdbx_strand_id
1 'polypeptide(L)'
;MAHRDDRPNLAGKRNTSRAVFTSYERELAKAAWGSNSARLSRESFLPFASCSLCLDAAVDPVACSAGDVFCRECALSNILAQKKEIKRAEKALLSGEKEARDAKAIEELEAHERAVKEFELTQAGFDVQRKSSTAPAGGGADGGGGGGGGSEAPPSKAVALLEDGSASTQDRKRRFELDEDEVARIAAEDRAKARKTIDSEKAAKPKLPSFWVPTVTPTSNEKNVLHEIKKAVKTQPVCPSSTEDNPHFYSLHSLIKVNFTDEGEAEEEQSSSAPKSKKQVRICPSCRKGLTNSSKAVLAKPCGHVLCGPCVKQFMTPSGKFDPHAPDSDPNAVRCFVCEEDVTERKEAPQSSSSGDKKKKKDKILPGLVELRSEGTGFSAGGKNEVKKVGVAFQC
;
A
#
# COMPACT_ATOMS: atom_id res chain seq x y z
N MET A 1 9.18 10.67 -79.24
CA MET A 1 10.62 10.50 -78.97
C MET A 1 11.03 11.46 -77.88
N ALA A 2 11.19 10.96 -76.66
CA ALA A 2 12.10 11.47 -75.62
C ALA A 2 12.03 10.49 -74.45
N HIS A 3 13.14 9.79 -74.24
CA HIS A 3 13.32 8.73 -73.25
C HIS A 3 13.17 9.25 -71.82
N ARG A 4 12.46 8.52 -70.97
CA ARG A 4 12.57 8.62 -69.50
C ARG A 4 13.68 7.64 -69.07
N ASP A 5 14.74 8.18 -68.49
CA ASP A 5 15.81 7.40 -67.88
C ASP A 5 15.30 6.70 -66.62
N ASP A 6 15.20 5.37 -66.69
CA ASP A 6 15.09 4.47 -65.55
C ASP A 6 16.43 4.44 -64.80
N ARG A 7 16.50 5.08 -63.64
CA ARG A 7 17.50 4.72 -62.61
C ARG A 7 16.81 3.84 -61.57
N PRO A 8 17.20 2.57 -61.40
CA PRO A 8 16.75 1.78 -60.27
C PRO A 8 17.37 2.36 -59.00
N ASN A 9 16.52 2.98 -58.17
CA ASN A 9 16.87 3.35 -56.82
C ASN A 9 17.17 2.06 -56.04
N LEU A 10 18.46 1.75 -55.90
CA LEU A 10 18.97 0.74 -54.99
C LEU A 10 18.59 1.14 -53.56
N ALA A 11 17.36 0.82 -53.18
CA ALA A 11 16.89 0.89 -51.81
C ALA A 11 17.83 0.02 -50.96
N GLY A 12 18.55 0.70 -50.07
CA GLY A 12 19.63 0.13 -49.28
C GLY A 12 19.19 -1.13 -48.54
N LYS A 13 20.02 -2.16 -48.69
CA LYS A 13 20.10 -3.34 -47.82
C LYS A 13 20.43 -2.89 -46.38
N ARG A 14 19.41 -2.50 -45.62
CA ARG A 14 19.41 -2.50 -44.14
C ARG A 14 18.05 -3.01 -43.67
N ASN A 15 17.94 -4.33 -43.68
CA ASN A 15 16.84 -5.11 -43.11
C ASN A 15 16.93 -5.12 -41.56
N THR A 16 16.80 -3.94 -40.94
CA THR A 16 16.67 -3.79 -39.48
C THR A 16 15.41 -3.00 -39.09
N SER A 17 14.56 -2.67 -40.07
CA SER A 17 13.26 -2.02 -39.87
C SER A 17 12.08 -2.97 -40.03
N ARG A 18 12.32 -4.30 -40.03
CA ARG A 18 11.20 -5.25 -39.93
C ARG A 18 10.72 -5.23 -38.50
N ALA A 19 9.47 -4.85 -38.31
CA ALA A 19 8.76 -5.07 -37.06
C ALA A 19 8.97 -6.52 -36.63
N VAL A 20 9.60 -6.71 -35.46
CA VAL A 20 9.83 -8.04 -34.87
C VAL A 20 8.51 -8.79 -34.65
N PHE A 21 7.42 -8.03 -34.50
CA PHE A 21 6.06 -8.53 -34.41
C PHE A 21 5.30 -8.35 -35.72
N THR A 22 4.60 -9.41 -36.13
CA THR A 22 3.57 -9.36 -37.17
C THR A 22 2.45 -8.38 -36.77
N SER A 23 1.65 -7.91 -37.74
CA SER A 23 0.48 -7.07 -37.45
C SER A 23 -0.47 -7.76 -36.48
N TYR A 24 -0.68 -9.07 -36.65
CA TYR A 24 -1.50 -9.91 -35.78
C TYR A 24 -0.96 -9.96 -34.35
N GLU A 25 0.34 -10.21 -34.15
CA GLU A 25 0.95 -10.20 -32.82
C GLU A 25 0.89 -8.82 -32.16
N ARG A 26 1.00 -7.74 -32.95
CA ARG A 26 0.86 -6.38 -32.46
C ARG A 26 -0.58 -6.06 -32.05
N GLU A 27 -1.57 -6.57 -32.77
CA GLU A 27 -2.99 -6.47 -32.40
C GLU A 27 -3.29 -7.27 -31.13
N LEU A 28 -2.73 -8.48 -31.02
CA LEU A 28 -2.85 -9.32 -29.82
C LEU A 28 -2.21 -8.62 -28.60
N ALA A 29 -1.02 -8.04 -28.78
CA ALA A 29 -0.34 -7.30 -27.74
C ALA A 29 -1.08 -6.01 -27.35
N LYS A 30 -1.65 -5.29 -28.32
CA LYS A 30 -2.49 -4.11 -28.06
C LYS A 30 -3.79 -4.50 -27.33
N ALA A 31 -4.41 -5.62 -27.68
CA ALA A 31 -5.59 -6.11 -26.98
C ALA A 31 -5.28 -6.54 -25.54
N ALA A 32 -4.14 -7.19 -25.31
CA ALA A 32 -3.72 -7.68 -24.00
C ALA A 32 -3.23 -6.56 -23.07
N TRP A 33 -2.37 -5.67 -23.56
CA TRP A 33 -1.62 -4.69 -22.76
C TRP A 33 -1.91 -3.22 -23.09
N GLY A 34 -2.58 -2.93 -24.22
CA GLY A 34 -3.00 -1.57 -24.55
C GLY A 34 -4.18 -1.10 -23.71
N SER A 35 -4.42 0.21 -23.72
CA SER A 35 -5.63 0.78 -23.15
C SER A 35 -6.83 0.43 -24.03
N ASN A 36 -7.86 -0.19 -23.45
CA ASN A 36 -9.08 -0.57 -24.15
C ASN A 36 -10.29 0.00 -23.41
N SER A 37 -11.28 0.50 -24.15
CA SER A 37 -12.58 0.85 -23.57
C SER A 37 -13.73 0.14 -24.28
N ALA A 38 -14.68 -0.35 -23.49
CA ALA A 38 -15.83 -1.09 -23.98
C ALA A 38 -17.11 -0.52 -23.39
N ARG A 39 -18.16 -0.42 -24.21
CA ARG A 39 -19.49 -0.04 -23.74
C ARG A 39 -20.24 -1.27 -23.22
N LEU A 40 -20.73 -1.20 -22.00
CA LEU A 40 -21.51 -2.25 -21.36
C LEU A 40 -22.97 -2.22 -21.82
N SER A 41 -23.55 -3.41 -22.02
CA SER A 41 -24.97 -3.58 -22.33
C SER A 41 -25.79 -3.70 -21.05
N ARG A 42 -27.13 -3.65 -21.16
CA ARG A 42 -28.06 -3.78 -20.02
C ARG A 42 -27.82 -5.05 -19.20
N GLU A 43 -27.46 -6.16 -19.84
CA GLU A 43 -27.22 -7.46 -19.20
C GLU A 43 -25.95 -7.45 -18.31
N SER A 44 -25.07 -6.47 -18.48
CA SER A 44 -23.88 -6.30 -17.64
C SER A 44 -24.18 -5.60 -16.31
N PHE A 45 -25.40 -5.07 -16.14
CA PHE A 45 -25.82 -4.39 -14.93
C PHE A 45 -26.64 -5.30 -14.03
N LEU A 46 -26.29 -5.29 -12.74
CA LEU A 46 -27.04 -5.98 -11.71
C LEU A 46 -28.43 -5.33 -11.56
N PRO A 47 -29.49 -6.12 -11.31
CA PRO A 47 -30.77 -5.60 -10.88
C PRO A 47 -30.64 -4.76 -9.60
N PHE A 48 -31.66 -3.92 -9.34
CA PHE A 48 -31.72 -3.15 -8.10
C PHE A 48 -31.75 -4.08 -6.88
N ALA A 49 -31.06 -3.68 -5.81
CA ALA A 49 -30.95 -4.43 -4.56
C ALA A 49 -30.31 -5.83 -4.69
N SER A 50 -29.44 -6.03 -5.69
CA SER A 50 -28.58 -7.21 -5.76
C SER A 50 -27.36 -7.11 -4.85
N CYS A 51 -26.89 -8.25 -4.36
CA CYS A 51 -25.69 -8.37 -3.56
C CYS A 51 -24.44 -8.23 -4.44
N SER A 52 -23.52 -7.33 -4.12
CA SER A 52 -22.29 -7.16 -4.91
C SER A 52 -21.30 -8.32 -4.80
N LEU A 53 -21.50 -9.26 -3.87
CA LEU A 53 -20.62 -10.41 -3.66
C LEU A 53 -21.10 -11.68 -4.37
N CYS A 54 -22.38 -12.05 -4.23
CA CYS A 54 -22.94 -13.22 -4.91
C CYS A 54 -23.64 -12.89 -6.24
N LEU A 55 -23.84 -11.61 -6.54
CA LEU A 55 -24.46 -11.11 -7.79
C LEU A 55 -25.95 -11.43 -7.96
N ASP A 56 -26.56 -12.14 -7.00
CA ASP A 56 -27.99 -12.40 -6.95
C ASP A 56 -28.77 -11.31 -6.20
N ALA A 57 -30.10 -11.38 -6.22
CA ALA A 57 -30.96 -10.54 -5.38
C ALA A 57 -30.57 -10.73 -3.90
N ALA A 58 -30.36 -9.63 -3.18
CA ALA A 58 -29.83 -9.71 -1.82
C ALA A 58 -30.86 -10.32 -0.84
N VAL A 59 -30.43 -11.36 -0.11
CA VAL A 59 -31.18 -12.02 0.97
C VAL A 59 -30.69 -11.47 2.31
N ASP A 60 -31.63 -11.08 3.18
CA ASP A 60 -31.36 -10.31 4.41
C ASP A 60 -30.35 -9.17 4.14
N PRO A 61 -30.75 -8.18 3.31
CA PRO A 61 -29.82 -7.22 2.74
C PRO A 61 -29.20 -6.35 3.82
N VAL A 62 -27.89 -6.15 3.72
CA VAL A 62 -27.10 -5.24 4.54
C VAL A 62 -26.34 -4.28 3.64
N ALA A 63 -26.16 -3.05 4.10
CA ALA A 63 -25.43 -2.02 3.39
C ALA A 63 -24.18 -1.58 4.15
N CYS A 64 -23.12 -1.26 3.42
CA CYS A 64 -21.96 -0.57 3.98
C CYS A 64 -22.27 0.92 4.21
N SER A 65 -21.33 1.62 4.85
CA SER A 65 -21.45 3.07 5.09
C SER A 65 -21.55 3.89 3.79
N ALA A 66 -21.01 3.39 2.68
CA ALA A 66 -21.05 4.04 1.36
C ALA A 66 -22.27 3.65 0.51
N GLY A 67 -23.15 2.76 0.99
CA GLY A 67 -24.39 2.39 0.29
C GLY A 67 -24.29 1.20 -0.67
N ASP A 68 -23.20 0.42 -0.66
CA ASP A 68 -23.13 -0.86 -1.38
C ASP A 68 -23.93 -1.94 -0.64
N VAL A 69 -24.70 -2.75 -1.38
CA VAL A 69 -25.62 -3.77 -0.83
C VAL A 69 -25.04 -5.17 -0.91
N PHE A 70 -25.22 -5.95 0.15
CA PHE A 70 -24.75 -7.33 0.27
C PHE A 70 -25.81 -8.21 0.93
N CYS A 71 -25.77 -9.52 0.69
CA CYS A 71 -26.40 -10.47 1.60
C CYS A 71 -25.64 -10.44 2.93
N ARG A 72 -26.35 -10.57 4.06
CA ARG A 72 -25.72 -10.61 5.37
C ARG A 72 -24.63 -11.70 5.46
N GLU A 73 -24.92 -12.91 5.01
CA GLU A 73 -23.94 -14.01 5.01
C GLU A 73 -22.70 -13.72 4.16
N CYS A 74 -22.86 -13.13 2.98
CA CYS A 74 -21.75 -12.79 2.09
C CYS A 74 -20.86 -11.70 2.70
N ALA A 75 -21.46 -10.67 3.29
CA ALA A 75 -20.70 -9.62 3.96
C ALA A 75 -19.89 -10.18 5.13
N LEU A 76 -20.51 -11.02 5.97
CA LEU A 76 -19.86 -11.63 7.13
C LEU A 76 -18.71 -12.57 6.72
N SER A 77 -18.93 -13.44 5.73
CA SER A 77 -17.91 -14.38 5.26
C SER A 77 -16.71 -13.66 4.66
N ASN A 78 -16.94 -12.58 3.91
CA ASN A 78 -15.89 -11.76 3.34
C ASN A 78 -15.09 -11.02 4.43
N ILE A 79 -15.76 -10.41 5.41
CA ILE A 79 -15.10 -9.77 6.56
C ILE A 79 -14.21 -10.77 7.31
N LEU A 80 -14.69 -11.99 7.52
CA LEU A 80 -13.91 -13.04 8.19
C LEU A 80 -12.72 -13.52 7.35
N ALA A 81 -12.89 -13.65 6.03
CA ALA A 81 -11.82 -14.00 5.11
C ALA A 81 -10.71 -12.93 5.13
N GLN A 82 -11.08 -11.65 5.01
CA GLN A 82 -10.13 -10.54 5.08
C GLN A 82 -9.42 -10.47 6.42
N LYS A 83 -10.12 -10.65 7.55
CA LYS A 83 -9.48 -10.68 8.89
C LYS A 83 -8.47 -11.83 9.02
N LYS A 84 -8.76 -13.01 8.46
CA LYS A 84 -7.82 -14.14 8.45
C LYS A 84 -6.59 -13.83 7.61
N GLU A 85 -6.77 -13.19 6.45
CA GLU A 85 -5.68 -12.79 5.58
C GLU A 85 -4.80 -11.69 6.20
N ILE A 86 -5.42 -10.66 6.79
CA ILE A 86 -4.74 -9.61 7.56
C ILE A 86 -3.88 -10.24 8.67
N LYS A 87 -4.46 -11.14 9.48
CA LYS A 87 -3.72 -11.83 10.54
C LYS A 87 -2.55 -12.68 10.01
N ARG A 88 -2.73 -13.33 8.84
CA ARG A 88 -1.66 -14.11 8.19
C ARG A 88 -0.55 -13.19 7.71
N ALA A 89 -0.89 -12.06 7.09
CA ALA A 89 0.06 -11.06 6.63
C ALA A 89 0.82 -10.42 7.81
N GLU A 90 0.14 -10.08 8.89
CA GLU A 90 0.75 -9.56 10.13
C GLU A 90 1.74 -10.57 10.71
N LYS A 91 1.37 -11.86 10.81
CA LYS A 91 2.29 -12.90 11.28
C LYS A 91 3.52 -13.03 10.37
N ALA A 92 3.35 -12.97 9.06
CA ALA A 92 4.45 -13.04 8.11
C ALA A 92 5.41 -11.84 8.25
N LEU A 93 4.86 -10.62 8.42
CA LEU A 93 5.67 -9.43 8.70
C LEU A 93 6.43 -9.55 10.01
N LEU A 94 5.77 -10.00 11.07
CA LEU A 94 6.43 -10.19 12.37
C LEU A 94 7.52 -11.28 12.32
N SER A 95 7.33 -12.36 11.57
CA SER A 95 8.36 -13.40 11.35
C SER A 95 9.56 -12.82 10.60
N GLY A 96 9.31 -12.14 9.47
CA GLY A 96 10.38 -11.52 8.69
C GLY A 96 11.14 -10.44 9.45
N GLU A 97 10.48 -9.70 10.34
CA GLU A 97 11.16 -8.74 11.22
C GLU A 97 11.98 -9.40 12.32
N LYS A 98 11.61 -10.58 12.81
CA LYS A 98 12.43 -11.35 13.75
C LYS A 98 13.65 -11.92 13.04
N GLU A 99 13.45 -12.59 11.91
CA GLU A 99 14.53 -13.14 11.07
C GLU A 99 15.52 -12.06 10.65
N ALA A 100 15.05 -10.86 10.27
CA ALA A 100 15.92 -9.73 9.94
C ALA A 100 16.69 -9.17 11.15
N ARG A 101 16.11 -9.21 12.37
CA ARG A 101 16.84 -8.81 13.59
C ARG A 101 17.90 -9.85 13.95
N ASP A 102 17.55 -11.13 13.89
CA ASP A 102 18.47 -12.22 14.19
C ASP A 102 19.63 -12.24 13.18
N ALA A 103 19.35 -12.04 11.88
CA ALA A 103 20.39 -11.90 10.85
C ALA A 103 21.32 -10.72 11.13
N LYS A 104 20.78 -9.55 11.49
CA LYS A 104 21.59 -8.37 11.86
C LYS A 104 22.45 -8.62 13.10
N ALA A 105 21.91 -9.33 14.10
CA ALA A 105 22.67 -9.69 15.30
C ALA A 105 23.82 -10.64 14.97
N ILE A 106 23.59 -11.63 14.10
CA ILE A 106 24.64 -12.53 13.61
C ILE A 106 25.72 -11.74 12.85
N GLU A 107 25.34 -10.82 11.95
CA GLU A 107 26.29 -9.97 11.23
C GLU A 107 27.08 -9.05 12.16
N GLU A 108 26.46 -8.53 13.22
CA GLU A 108 27.12 -7.69 14.22
C GLU A 108 28.12 -8.49 15.07
N LEU A 109 27.78 -9.71 15.48
CA LEU A 109 28.71 -10.62 16.16
C LEU A 109 29.89 -11.00 15.25
N GLU A 110 29.62 -11.31 13.98
CA GLU A 110 30.67 -11.63 13.00
C GLU A 110 31.61 -10.44 12.75
N ALA A 111 31.07 -9.22 12.66
CA ALA A 111 31.85 -8.00 12.56
C ALA A 111 32.67 -7.72 13.83
N HIS A 112 32.09 -8.01 15.00
CA HIS A 112 32.79 -7.88 16.28
C HIS A 112 33.97 -8.85 16.37
N GLU A 113 33.77 -10.14 16.05
CA GLU A 113 34.83 -11.14 16.07
C GLU A 113 35.96 -10.81 15.10
N ARG A 114 35.65 -10.29 13.90
CA ARG A 114 36.69 -9.85 12.96
C ARG A 114 37.45 -8.64 13.46
N ALA A 115 36.77 -7.65 14.04
CA ALA A 115 37.42 -6.48 14.63
C ALA A 115 38.38 -6.87 15.77
N VAL A 116 37.98 -7.80 16.64
CA VAL A 116 38.86 -8.33 17.71
C VAL A 116 40.08 -9.03 17.12
N LYS A 117 39.90 -9.91 16.12
CA LYS A 117 41.01 -10.60 15.45
C LYS A 117 41.99 -9.64 14.77
N GLU A 118 41.47 -8.60 14.12
CA GLU A 118 42.29 -7.55 13.49
C GLU A 118 43.08 -6.76 14.54
N PHE A 119 42.44 -6.44 15.66
CA PHE A 119 43.10 -5.78 16.79
C PHE A 119 44.20 -6.66 17.41
N GLU A 120 43.94 -7.94 17.67
CA GLU A 120 44.93 -8.91 18.17
C GLU A 120 46.13 -9.03 17.22
N LEU A 121 45.87 -9.13 15.92
CA LEU A 121 46.90 -9.19 14.89
C LEU A 121 47.77 -7.91 14.87
N THR A 122 47.12 -6.75 15.01
CA THR A 122 47.81 -5.45 15.10
C THR A 122 48.67 -5.35 16.36
N GLN A 123 48.18 -5.81 17.52
CA GLN A 123 48.96 -5.84 18.78
C GLN A 123 50.15 -6.81 18.70
N ALA A 124 50.02 -7.93 17.97
CA ALA A 124 51.10 -8.88 17.72
C ALA A 124 52.20 -8.34 16.77
N GLY A 125 52.10 -7.08 16.33
CA GLY A 125 53.11 -6.42 15.49
C GLY A 125 52.98 -6.74 13.99
N PHE A 126 51.88 -7.37 13.57
CA PHE A 126 51.56 -7.53 12.15
C PHE A 126 50.83 -6.28 11.66
N ASP A 127 51.58 -5.35 11.07
CA ASP A 127 51.01 -4.16 10.42
C ASP A 127 50.13 -4.62 9.24
N VAL A 128 48.81 -4.46 9.36
CA VAL A 128 47.83 -4.72 8.29
C VAL A 128 47.89 -3.60 7.21
N GLN A 129 48.88 -2.72 7.26
CA GLN A 129 49.08 -1.68 6.26
C GLN A 129 49.52 -2.25 4.90
N ARG A 130 48.57 -2.14 3.97
CA ARG A 130 48.71 -2.01 2.50
C ARG A 130 48.96 -3.31 1.72
N LYS A 131 47.88 -4.10 1.59
CA LYS A 131 47.60 -4.82 0.33
C LYS A 131 46.66 -3.98 -0.55
N SER A 132 47.10 -2.80 -0.94
CA SER A 132 46.45 -1.98 -1.99
C SER A 132 47.50 -1.33 -2.89
N SER A 133 48.42 -2.14 -3.44
CA SER A 133 49.24 -1.74 -4.59
C SER A 133 49.93 -2.93 -5.24
N THR A 134 49.18 -3.87 -5.82
CA THR A 134 49.71 -4.73 -6.90
C THR A 134 48.55 -5.31 -7.71
N ALA A 135 48.19 -4.62 -8.79
CA ALA A 135 47.68 -5.25 -10.01
C ALA A 135 48.77 -5.06 -11.11
N PRO A 136 48.97 -6.04 -12.00
CA PRO A 136 50.14 -6.08 -12.87
C PRO A 136 49.93 -5.21 -14.11
N ALA A 137 50.88 -4.33 -14.40
CA ALA A 137 51.04 -3.71 -15.72
C ALA A 137 52.53 -3.80 -16.08
N GLY A 138 52.80 -4.44 -17.21
CA GLY A 138 54.16 -4.74 -17.66
C GLY A 138 54.90 -3.55 -18.24
N GLY A 139 56.23 -3.74 -18.33
CA GLY A 139 57.09 -3.17 -19.37
C GLY A 139 57.78 -1.84 -19.05
N GLY A 140 59.11 -1.87 -19.01
CA GLY A 140 59.95 -0.77 -19.53
C GLY A 140 60.90 -0.08 -18.55
N ALA A 141 62.13 -0.62 -18.50
CA ALA A 141 63.45 0.04 -18.51
C ALA A 141 63.73 1.37 -17.76
N ASP A 142 64.75 1.27 -16.87
CA ASP A 142 66.03 2.01 -16.82
C ASP A 142 66.09 3.55 -16.66
N GLY A 143 66.94 3.99 -15.73
CA GLY A 143 67.45 5.37 -15.64
C GLY A 143 67.59 5.90 -14.20
N GLY A 144 68.82 5.92 -13.67
CA GLY A 144 69.10 6.16 -12.25
C GLY A 144 69.46 7.58 -11.80
N GLY A 145 70.02 7.62 -10.57
CA GLY A 145 70.61 8.77 -9.86
C GLY A 145 69.60 9.55 -9.00
N GLY A 146 69.79 9.85 -7.73
CA GLY A 146 70.93 9.77 -6.81
C GLY A 146 70.71 10.79 -5.69
N GLY A 147 71.12 10.47 -4.45
CA GLY A 147 71.10 11.36 -3.27
C GLY A 147 69.85 11.15 -2.39
N GLY A 148 69.94 10.86 -1.11
CA GLY A 148 71.00 11.06 -0.13
C GLY A 148 70.34 11.58 1.14
N GLY A 149 70.48 10.90 2.27
CA GLY A 149 69.88 11.33 3.52
C GLY A 149 69.72 10.19 4.52
N GLY A 150 70.86 9.71 5.03
CA GLY A 150 70.86 8.88 6.23
C GLY A 150 70.44 9.71 7.45
N SER A 151 69.71 9.08 8.34
CA SER A 151 69.64 9.50 9.74
C SER A 151 69.62 8.25 10.58
N GLU A 152 70.81 7.96 11.09
CA GLU A 152 71.13 6.91 12.04
C GLU A 152 70.30 7.08 13.32
N ALA A 153 69.77 5.97 13.80
CA ALA A 153 69.22 5.87 15.15
C ALA A 153 70.37 5.90 16.17
N PRO A 154 70.35 6.76 17.20
CA PRO A 154 71.24 6.60 18.33
C PRO A 154 70.59 5.73 19.43
N PRO A 155 71.42 5.09 20.29
CA PRO A 155 71.03 3.95 21.08
C PRO A 155 70.31 4.30 22.39
N SER A 156 69.60 3.29 22.87
CA SER A 156 69.09 3.10 24.23
C SER A 156 70.01 3.69 25.30
N LYS A 157 69.47 4.62 26.10
CA LYS A 157 70.06 5.05 27.37
C LYS A 157 69.11 4.83 28.53
N ALA A 158 69.73 4.33 29.59
CA ALA A 158 69.16 3.75 30.78
C ALA A 158 68.30 4.71 31.60
N VAL A 159 67.38 4.09 32.33
CA VAL A 159 66.62 4.63 33.44
C VAL A 159 67.56 5.25 34.49
N ALA A 160 67.33 6.51 34.83
CA ALA A 160 67.83 7.14 36.05
C ALA A 160 66.71 8.01 36.63
N LEU A 161 66.30 7.65 37.85
CA LEU A 161 65.36 8.36 38.71
C LEU A 161 66.14 9.44 39.50
N LEU A 162 65.62 10.67 39.53
CA LEU A 162 65.30 11.51 40.72
C LEU A 162 65.47 13.04 40.49
N GLU A 163 64.35 13.72 40.76
CA GLU A 163 64.09 15.01 41.45
C GLU A 163 64.36 16.41 40.85
N ASP A 164 63.24 17.15 40.81
CA ASP A 164 62.91 18.57 41.04
C ASP A 164 63.58 19.73 40.29
N GLY A 165 62.70 20.57 39.69
CA GLY A 165 62.86 22.02 39.75
C GLY A 165 62.70 22.83 38.46
N SER A 166 61.54 23.48 38.32
CA SER A 166 61.30 24.78 37.66
C SER A 166 61.00 24.87 36.15
N ALA A 167 60.14 25.84 35.86
CA ALA A 167 59.36 26.02 34.65
C ALA A 167 60.12 26.65 33.47
N SER A 168 59.81 26.21 32.26
CA SER A 168 59.73 27.09 31.09
C SER A 168 58.81 26.53 30.00
N THR A 169 58.21 27.45 29.26
CA THR A 169 57.22 27.31 28.19
C THR A 169 57.80 26.73 26.90
N GLN A 170 57.17 25.72 26.29
CA GLN A 170 56.76 25.64 24.87
C GLN A 170 56.49 24.18 24.40
N ASP A 171 55.44 24.06 23.57
CA ASP A 171 55.10 22.99 22.61
C ASP A 171 54.39 21.69 23.07
N ARG A 172 53.06 21.71 22.83
CA ARG A 172 52.18 20.65 22.30
C ARG A 172 52.58 19.18 22.50
N LYS A 173 52.07 18.59 23.58
CA LYS A 173 51.57 17.21 23.58
C LYS A 173 50.20 17.23 24.24
N ARG A 174 49.11 17.11 23.46
CA ARG A 174 47.80 16.82 24.04
C ARG A 174 47.98 15.49 24.76
N ARG A 175 47.93 15.52 26.10
CA ARG A 175 47.81 14.30 26.89
C ARG A 175 46.60 13.57 26.33
N PHE A 176 46.82 12.38 25.78
CA PHE A 176 45.72 11.50 25.38
C PHE A 176 45.13 11.01 26.70
N GLU A 177 44.16 11.74 27.22
CA GLU A 177 43.33 11.25 28.31
C GLU A 177 42.39 10.25 27.66
N LEU A 178 42.56 8.99 28.05
CA LEU A 178 41.78 7.86 27.56
C LEU A 178 40.38 7.96 28.19
N ASP A 179 39.60 8.91 27.70
CA ASP A 179 38.22 9.09 28.13
C ASP A 179 37.38 7.91 27.65
N GLU A 180 36.45 7.46 28.49
CA GLU A 180 35.60 6.30 28.21
C GLU A 180 34.79 6.49 26.90
N ASP A 181 34.39 7.73 26.62
CA ASP A 181 33.71 8.12 25.38
C ASP A 181 34.62 8.04 24.15
N GLU A 182 35.92 8.34 24.29
CA GLU A 182 36.90 8.26 23.21
C GLU A 182 37.23 6.79 22.89
N VAL A 183 37.32 5.94 23.91
CA VAL A 183 37.47 4.48 23.75
C VAL A 183 36.25 3.87 23.05
N ALA A 184 35.05 4.29 23.45
CA ALA A 184 33.81 3.83 22.82
C ALA A 184 33.73 4.26 21.34
N ARG A 185 34.20 5.47 21.01
CA ARG A 185 34.26 5.98 19.64
C ARG A 185 35.23 5.17 18.77
N ILE A 186 36.43 4.89 19.28
CA ILE A 186 37.43 4.07 18.57
C ILE A 186 36.90 2.64 18.34
N ALA A 187 36.29 2.03 19.36
CA ALA A 187 35.69 0.70 19.24
C ALA A 187 34.53 0.67 18.22
N ALA A 188 33.73 1.74 18.14
CA ALA A 188 32.68 1.86 17.13
C ALA A 188 33.24 2.06 15.71
N GLU A 189 34.32 2.83 15.58
CA GLU A 189 35.00 3.05 14.30
C GLU A 189 35.63 1.75 13.75
N ASP A 190 36.27 0.96 14.61
CA ASP A 190 36.90 -0.30 14.23
C ASP A 190 35.85 -1.37 13.84
N ARG A 191 34.73 -1.44 14.57
CA ARG A 191 33.56 -2.25 14.15
C ARG A 191 33.00 -1.81 12.80
N ALA A 192 32.95 -0.50 12.54
CA ALA A 192 32.48 0.03 11.26
C ALA A 192 33.45 -0.26 10.11
N LYS A 193 34.77 -0.24 10.35
CA LYS A 193 35.79 -0.66 9.39
C LYS A 193 35.66 -2.15 9.06
N ALA A 194 35.52 -2.99 10.09
CA ALA A 194 35.28 -4.43 9.92
C ALA A 194 33.99 -4.72 9.13
N ARG A 195 32.89 -3.98 9.38
CA ARG A 195 31.68 -4.10 8.54
C ARG A 195 31.93 -3.77 7.08
N LYS A 196 32.66 -2.69 6.79
CA LYS A 196 32.99 -2.29 5.41
C LYS A 196 33.88 -3.30 4.69
N THR A 197 34.83 -3.92 5.38
CA THR A 197 35.67 -4.97 4.77
C THR A 197 34.85 -6.20 4.43
N ILE A 198 33.98 -6.65 5.35
CA ILE A 198 33.03 -7.75 5.11
C ILE A 198 32.13 -7.45 3.91
N ASP A 199 31.57 -6.25 3.83
CA ASP A 199 30.72 -5.85 2.71
C ASP A 199 31.49 -5.81 1.39
N SER A 200 32.75 -5.35 1.41
CA SER A 200 33.61 -5.37 0.22
C SER A 200 33.98 -6.79 -0.23
N GLU A 201 34.19 -7.71 0.70
CA GLU A 201 34.41 -9.14 0.41
C GLU A 201 33.13 -9.81 -0.11
N LYS A 202 31.99 -9.50 0.48
CA LYS A 202 30.66 -9.94 -0.01
C LYS A 202 30.42 -9.41 -1.43
N ALA A 203 30.79 -8.17 -1.72
CA ALA A 203 30.65 -7.55 -3.04
C ALA A 203 31.66 -8.08 -4.08
N ALA A 204 32.86 -8.48 -3.64
CA ALA A 204 33.90 -9.04 -4.49
C ALA A 204 33.65 -10.51 -4.89
N LYS A 205 32.77 -11.22 -4.18
CA LYS A 205 32.33 -12.57 -4.58
C LYS A 205 31.63 -12.49 -5.94
N PRO A 206 32.07 -13.27 -6.95
CA PRO A 206 31.53 -13.16 -8.31
C PRO A 206 30.03 -13.52 -8.31
N LYS A 207 29.19 -12.53 -8.60
CA LYS A 207 27.75 -12.72 -8.81
C LYS A 207 27.58 -13.38 -10.19
N LEU A 208 27.47 -14.70 -10.21
CA LEU A 208 27.24 -15.45 -11.46
C LEU A 208 25.90 -15.02 -12.07
N PRO A 209 25.82 -14.78 -13.39
CA PRO A 209 24.57 -14.46 -14.09
C PRO A 209 23.69 -15.70 -14.30
N SER A 210 23.62 -16.60 -13.31
CA SER A 210 22.82 -17.82 -13.39
C SER A 210 21.49 -17.60 -12.68
N PHE A 211 20.50 -17.17 -13.46
CA PHE A 211 19.10 -16.99 -13.06
C PHE A 211 18.39 -18.31 -12.63
N TRP A 212 19.03 -19.47 -12.86
CA TRP A 212 18.40 -20.79 -12.75
C TRP A 212 18.92 -21.66 -11.59
N VAL A 213 19.76 -21.13 -10.70
CA VAL A 213 20.26 -21.86 -9.53
C VAL A 213 19.51 -21.36 -8.29
N PRO A 214 18.63 -22.16 -7.64
CA PRO A 214 17.80 -21.71 -6.52
C PRO A 214 18.55 -21.19 -5.28
N THR A 215 19.83 -21.51 -5.14
CA THR A 215 20.71 -21.03 -4.06
C THR A 215 21.49 -19.76 -4.41
N VAL A 216 21.50 -19.37 -5.69
CA VAL A 216 22.19 -18.17 -6.22
C VAL A 216 21.21 -17.28 -6.98
N THR A 217 19.91 -17.54 -6.89
CA THR A 217 18.89 -16.62 -7.39
C THR A 217 19.07 -15.32 -6.63
N PRO A 218 19.48 -14.22 -7.29
CA PRO A 218 19.50 -12.94 -6.64
C PRO A 218 18.06 -12.70 -6.17
N THR A 219 17.84 -12.65 -4.86
CA THR A 219 16.63 -12.01 -4.35
C THR A 219 16.62 -10.65 -5.03
N SER A 220 15.52 -10.32 -5.72
CA SER A 220 15.50 -9.36 -6.83
C SER A 220 15.86 -7.91 -6.47
N ASN A 221 16.40 -7.63 -5.28
CA ASN A 221 16.47 -6.29 -4.74
C ASN A 221 17.53 -6.08 -3.65
N GLU A 222 18.75 -5.78 -4.08
CA GLU A 222 19.73 -5.09 -3.23
C GLU A 222 19.78 -3.58 -3.48
N LYS A 223 19.11 -3.09 -4.55
CA LYS A 223 19.21 -1.68 -4.97
C LYS A 223 17.89 -0.95 -5.20
N ASN A 224 16.74 -1.62 -5.30
CA ASN A 224 15.46 -0.90 -5.32
C ASN A 224 14.75 -0.99 -3.97
N VAL A 225 14.54 0.19 -3.40
CA VAL A 225 13.64 0.56 -2.31
C VAL A 225 12.17 0.12 -2.56
N LEU A 226 11.89 -0.56 -3.69
CA LEU A 226 10.55 -0.98 -4.11
C LEU A 226 9.93 -2.12 -3.28
N HIS A 227 10.71 -2.91 -2.54
CA HIS A 227 10.16 -3.87 -1.56
C HIS A 227 10.16 -3.35 -0.11
N GLU A 228 10.80 -2.20 0.15
CA GLU A 228 10.73 -1.53 1.45
C GLU A 228 9.53 -0.58 1.58
N ILE A 229 8.65 -0.57 0.59
CA ILE A 229 7.26 -0.22 0.84
C ILE A 229 6.61 -1.47 1.46
N LYS A 230 6.93 -1.73 2.73
CA LYS A 230 6.01 -2.45 3.61
C LYS A 230 4.73 -1.61 3.63
N LYS A 231 3.87 -1.77 2.61
CA LYS A 231 2.54 -1.17 2.61
C LYS A 231 1.95 -1.56 3.96
N ALA A 232 1.70 -0.57 4.82
CA ALA A 232 1.14 -0.81 6.14
C ALA A 232 -0.02 -1.78 5.94
N VAL A 233 0.09 -2.98 6.52
CA VAL A 233 -0.94 -4.01 6.35
C VAL A 233 -2.24 -3.35 6.72
N LYS A 234 -3.17 -3.28 5.75
CA LYS A 234 -4.45 -2.61 5.94
C LYS A 234 -5.12 -3.31 7.12
N THR A 235 -5.20 -2.62 8.26
CA THR A 235 -5.61 -3.21 9.54
C THR A 235 -7.09 -3.56 9.58
N GLN A 236 -7.87 -3.06 8.63
CA GLN A 236 -9.32 -3.22 8.59
C GLN A 236 -9.80 -3.80 7.26
N PRO A 237 -10.86 -4.63 7.28
CA PRO A 237 -11.48 -5.12 6.07
C PRO A 237 -11.98 -3.98 5.19
N VAL A 238 -11.70 -4.08 3.89
CA VAL A 238 -12.08 -3.12 2.84
C VAL A 238 -13.31 -3.64 2.11
N CYS A 239 -14.26 -2.76 1.82
CA CYS A 239 -15.43 -3.15 1.05
C CYS A 239 -15.01 -3.64 -0.36
N PRO A 240 -15.45 -4.83 -0.80
CA PRO A 240 -15.14 -5.36 -2.14
C PRO A 240 -15.65 -4.48 -3.29
N SER A 241 -16.72 -3.72 -3.06
CA SER A 241 -17.33 -2.79 -4.02
C SER A 241 -16.71 -1.38 -3.98
N SER A 242 -15.72 -1.16 -3.11
CA SER A 242 -14.99 0.11 -3.08
C SER A 242 -14.09 0.25 -4.29
N THR A 243 -14.02 1.46 -4.84
CA THR A 243 -13.13 1.76 -5.97
C THR A 243 -11.71 1.99 -5.46
N GLU A 244 -10.71 1.78 -6.31
CA GLU A 244 -9.31 2.05 -5.96
C GLU A 244 -9.07 3.52 -5.58
N ASP A 245 -9.83 4.44 -6.17
CA ASP A 245 -9.76 5.88 -5.90
C ASP A 245 -10.32 6.25 -4.52
N ASN A 246 -11.34 5.52 -4.04
CA ASN A 246 -12.03 5.80 -2.77
C ASN A 246 -12.29 4.50 -1.99
N PRO A 247 -11.23 3.88 -1.45
CA PRO A 247 -11.38 2.69 -0.62
C PRO A 247 -12.08 3.07 0.69
N HIS A 248 -13.13 2.34 1.04
CA HIS A 248 -13.79 2.49 2.33
C HIS A 248 -13.77 1.16 3.09
N PHE A 249 -13.61 1.26 4.40
CA PHE A 249 -13.59 0.11 5.30
C PHE A 249 -15.00 -0.23 5.75
N TYR A 250 -15.21 -1.50 6.03
CA TYR A 250 -16.48 -1.99 6.57
C TYR A 250 -16.22 -3.06 7.63
N SER A 251 -17.05 -3.04 8.66
CA SER A 251 -16.98 -3.93 9.81
C SER A 251 -18.38 -4.35 10.23
N LEU A 252 -18.47 -5.35 11.11
CA LEU A 252 -19.75 -5.83 11.63
C LEU A 252 -20.62 -4.72 12.24
N HIS A 253 -20.00 -3.77 12.94
CA HIS A 253 -20.71 -2.68 13.60
C HIS A 253 -21.11 -1.56 12.64
N SER A 254 -20.44 -1.44 11.49
CA SER A 254 -20.75 -0.42 10.48
C SER A 254 -21.75 -0.89 9.43
N LEU A 255 -22.13 -2.18 9.43
CA LEU A 255 -23.14 -2.72 8.54
C LEU A 255 -24.54 -2.29 9.01
N ILE A 256 -25.30 -1.69 8.11
CA ILE A 256 -26.69 -1.29 8.37
C ILE A 256 -27.60 -2.35 7.76
N LYS A 257 -28.56 -2.87 8.53
CA LYS A 257 -29.60 -3.74 7.98
C LYS A 257 -30.50 -2.91 7.06
N VAL A 258 -30.78 -3.41 5.86
CA VAL A 258 -31.63 -2.75 4.90
C VAL A 258 -33.02 -3.37 4.96
N ASN A 259 -34.04 -2.54 5.17
CA ASN A 259 -35.43 -2.95 5.20
C ASN A 259 -36.10 -2.37 3.96
N PHE A 260 -36.33 -3.21 2.95
CA PHE A 260 -37.14 -2.87 1.80
C PHE A 260 -38.60 -3.17 2.08
N THR A 261 -39.50 -2.33 1.58
CA THR A 261 -40.94 -2.61 1.56
C THR A 261 -41.27 -3.34 0.26
N ASP A 262 -42.01 -4.44 0.35
CA ASP A 262 -42.38 -5.24 -0.82
C ASP A 262 -43.87 -5.04 -1.17
N GLU A 263 -44.21 -5.05 -2.47
CA GLU A 263 -45.62 -4.94 -2.89
C GLU A 263 -46.50 -6.08 -2.34
N GLY A 264 -45.94 -7.27 -2.12
CA GLY A 264 -46.67 -8.42 -1.58
C GLY A 264 -47.06 -8.27 -0.11
N GLU A 265 -46.23 -7.62 0.71
CA GLU A 265 -46.50 -7.44 2.14
C GLU A 265 -47.66 -6.45 2.39
N ALA A 266 -47.89 -5.52 1.46
CA ALA A 266 -49.03 -4.60 1.54
C ALA A 266 -50.39 -5.28 1.26
N GLU A 267 -50.40 -6.48 0.66
CA GLU A 267 -51.60 -7.25 0.34
C GLU A 267 -51.73 -8.53 1.21
N GLU A 268 -50.65 -9.00 1.84
CA GLU A 268 -50.58 -10.31 2.54
C GLU A 268 -50.98 -10.31 4.03
N GLU A 269 -51.47 -9.21 4.61
CA GLU A 269 -52.13 -9.26 5.94
C GLU A 269 -53.44 -10.06 5.95
N GLN A 270 -53.90 -10.61 4.81
CA GLN A 270 -55.18 -11.33 4.71
C GLN A 270 -55.15 -12.76 4.15
N SER A 271 -54.01 -13.34 3.76
CA SER A 271 -54.05 -14.76 3.37
C SER A 271 -52.72 -15.49 3.47
N SER A 272 -52.61 -16.31 4.52
CA SER A 272 -51.64 -17.39 4.63
C SER A 272 -51.87 -18.46 3.56
N SER A 273 -50.97 -18.62 2.59
CA SER A 273 -50.51 -19.93 2.08
C SER A 273 -49.65 -19.87 0.80
N ALA A 274 -48.51 -20.58 0.89
CA ALA A 274 -47.68 -21.15 -0.18
C ALA A 274 -46.61 -20.26 -0.88
N PRO A 275 -45.34 -20.71 -0.94
CA PRO A 275 -44.23 -19.96 -1.52
C PRO A 275 -44.17 -20.20 -3.02
N LYS A 276 -44.43 -19.17 -3.82
CA LYS A 276 -44.06 -19.16 -5.25
C LYS A 276 -43.14 -17.98 -5.48
N SER A 277 -42.01 -18.28 -6.11
CA SER A 277 -40.90 -17.41 -6.53
C SER A 277 -41.32 -16.31 -7.52
N LYS A 278 -42.31 -15.49 -7.16
CA LYS A 278 -42.53 -14.21 -7.81
C LYS A 278 -41.39 -13.30 -7.38
N LYS A 279 -40.69 -12.70 -8.35
CA LYS A 279 -39.73 -11.61 -8.12
C LYS A 279 -40.43 -10.56 -7.25
N GLN A 280 -40.05 -10.47 -5.97
CA GLN A 280 -40.57 -9.46 -5.06
C GLN A 280 -40.12 -8.09 -5.57
N VAL A 281 -41.08 -7.28 -6.02
CA VAL A 281 -40.83 -5.92 -6.47
C VAL A 281 -40.71 -5.05 -5.22
N ARG A 282 -39.51 -4.51 -5.00
CA ARG A 282 -39.23 -3.57 -3.91
C ARG A 282 -39.87 -2.22 -4.24
N ILE A 283 -40.58 -1.60 -3.31
CA ILE A 283 -41.26 -0.31 -3.49
C ILE A 283 -40.81 0.75 -2.49
N CYS A 284 -41.00 2.01 -2.88
CA CYS A 284 -40.85 3.14 -1.97
C CYS A 284 -42.09 3.24 -1.05
N PRO A 285 -41.96 3.26 0.29
CA PRO A 285 -43.10 3.33 1.19
C PRO A 285 -43.88 4.66 1.12
N SER A 286 -43.26 5.74 0.62
CA SER A 286 -43.91 7.04 0.49
C SER A 286 -44.77 7.15 -0.79
N CYS A 287 -44.25 6.78 -1.95
CA CYS A 287 -44.96 6.94 -3.23
C CYS A 287 -45.45 5.64 -3.86
N ARG A 288 -45.18 4.49 -3.23
CA ARG A 288 -45.50 3.13 -3.71
C ARG A 288 -44.96 2.80 -5.11
N LYS A 289 -44.00 3.58 -5.62
CA LYS A 289 -43.34 3.31 -6.90
C LYS A 289 -42.27 2.24 -6.72
N GLY A 290 -42.19 1.29 -7.67
CA GLY A 290 -41.13 0.29 -7.74
C GLY A 290 -39.74 0.91 -7.78
N LEU A 291 -38.87 0.47 -6.87
CA LEU A 291 -37.49 0.91 -6.79
C LEU A 291 -36.66 0.20 -7.87
N THR A 292 -35.94 1.00 -8.64
CA THR A 292 -35.07 0.55 -9.73
C THR A 292 -33.72 1.27 -9.66
N ASN A 293 -32.73 0.86 -10.45
CA ASN A 293 -31.42 1.51 -10.49
C ASN A 293 -31.48 3.01 -10.85
N SER A 294 -32.55 3.48 -11.50
CA SER A 294 -32.74 4.90 -11.82
C SER A 294 -33.47 5.69 -10.74
N SER A 295 -34.06 5.01 -9.74
CA SER A 295 -34.86 5.65 -8.69
C SER A 295 -34.04 6.42 -7.64
N LYS A 296 -32.70 6.29 -7.69
CA LYS A 296 -31.75 6.87 -6.71
C LYS A 296 -32.22 6.58 -5.29
N ALA A 297 -32.35 5.30 -4.97
CA ALA A 297 -32.87 4.87 -3.69
C ALA A 297 -31.91 5.29 -2.55
N VAL A 298 -32.45 5.80 -1.46
CA VAL A 298 -31.70 6.32 -0.32
C VAL A 298 -32.07 5.53 0.92
N LEU A 299 -31.05 5.08 1.64
CA LEU A 299 -31.11 4.38 2.92
C LEU A 299 -31.01 5.38 4.07
N ALA A 300 -31.95 5.28 5.01
CA ALA A 300 -31.97 6.06 6.25
C ALA A 300 -31.23 5.31 7.38
N LYS A 301 -30.13 5.87 7.89
CA LYS A 301 -29.36 5.31 9.01
C LYS A 301 -29.80 5.96 10.32
N PRO A 302 -30.00 5.21 11.42
CA PRO A 302 -29.69 3.78 11.62
C PRO A 302 -30.84 2.80 11.29
N CYS A 303 -32.06 3.29 11.06
CA CYS A 303 -33.27 2.47 10.99
C CYS A 303 -33.35 1.49 9.80
N GLY A 304 -32.60 1.74 8.72
CA GLY A 304 -32.51 0.81 7.59
C GLY A 304 -33.59 0.95 6.51
N HIS A 305 -34.53 1.88 6.65
CA HIS A 305 -35.60 2.08 5.65
C HIS A 305 -35.09 2.70 4.36
N VAL A 306 -35.64 2.27 3.23
CA VAL A 306 -35.25 2.74 1.89
C VAL A 306 -36.38 3.50 1.21
N LEU A 307 -36.07 4.69 0.69
CA LEU A 307 -36.99 5.58 0.00
C LEU A 307 -36.41 5.98 -1.36
N CYS A 308 -37.26 6.30 -2.34
CA CYS A 308 -36.75 6.86 -3.60
C CYS A 308 -36.23 8.29 -3.38
N GLY A 309 -35.21 8.69 -4.15
CA GLY A 309 -34.59 10.01 -4.05
C GLY A 309 -35.58 11.20 -4.13
N PRO A 310 -36.60 11.18 -5.01
CA PRO A 310 -37.63 12.22 -5.02
C PRO A 310 -38.39 12.37 -3.70
N CYS A 311 -38.79 11.26 -3.07
CA CYS A 311 -39.48 11.29 -1.77
C CYS A 311 -38.57 11.81 -0.66
N VAL A 312 -37.30 11.41 -0.63
CA VAL A 312 -36.34 11.94 0.36
C VAL A 312 -36.16 13.44 0.22
N LYS A 313 -36.06 13.96 -1.02
CA LYS A 313 -35.95 15.40 -1.26
C LYS A 313 -37.18 16.18 -0.79
N GLN A 314 -38.36 15.58 -0.91
CA GLN A 314 -39.62 16.23 -0.56
C GLN A 314 -39.92 16.17 0.95
N PHE A 315 -39.64 15.04 1.60
CA PHE A 315 -40.11 14.75 2.97
C PHE A 315 -39.00 14.72 4.02
N MET A 316 -37.73 14.61 3.62
CA MET A 316 -36.60 14.39 4.52
C MET A 316 -35.46 15.40 4.29
N THR A 317 -35.80 16.61 3.85
CA THR A 317 -34.86 17.73 3.76
C THR A 317 -35.10 18.71 4.91
N PRO A 318 -34.05 19.23 5.56
CA PRO A 318 -34.21 20.21 6.63
C PRO A 318 -34.84 21.47 6.03
N SER A 319 -35.98 21.91 6.59
CA SER A 319 -36.73 23.05 6.06
C SER A 319 -36.05 24.38 6.40
N GLY A 320 -35.21 24.41 7.45
CA GLY A 320 -34.46 25.60 7.89
C GLY A 320 -35.34 26.77 8.34
N LYS A 321 -36.66 26.59 8.38
CA LYS A 321 -37.65 27.57 8.79
C LYS A 321 -38.30 27.10 10.08
N PHE A 322 -38.29 27.96 11.08
CA PHE A 322 -39.00 27.73 12.34
C PHE A 322 -40.50 27.67 12.05
N ASP A 323 -41.14 26.54 12.39
CA ASP A 323 -42.59 26.37 12.26
C ASP A 323 -43.27 26.98 13.50
N PRO A 324 -44.03 28.09 13.36
CA PRO A 324 -44.73 28.72 14.48
C PRO A 324 -45.76 27.81 15.15
N HIS A 325 -46.20 26.73 14.49
CA HIS A 325 -47.18 25.77 15.01
C HIS A 325 -46.55 24.55 15.68
N ALA A 326 -45.22 24.38 15.61
CA ALA A 326 -44.50 23.28 16.25
C ALA A 326 -43.20 23.80 16.92
N PRO A 327 -43.31 24.55 18.04
CA PRO A 327 -42.17 25.20 18.67
C PRO A 327 -41.12 24.22 19.24
N ASP A 328 -41.52 22.98 19.51
CA ASP A 328 -40.63 21.92 20.02
C ASP A 328 -39.91 21.13 18.91
N SER A 329 -40.22 21.41 17.64
CA SER A 329 -39.59 20.72 16.50
C SER A 329 -38.37 21.49 16.02
N ASP A 330 -37.19 20.87 16.15
CA ASP A 330 -35.95 21.42 15.61
C ASP A 330 -36.07 21.58 14.07
N PRO A 331 -35.96 22.79 13.51
CA PRO A 331 -36.16 23.04 12.07
C PRO A 331 -35.07 22.43 11.16
N ASN A 332 -33.98 21.95 11.78
CA ASN A 332 -32.89 21.25 11.12
C ASN A 332 -32.93 19.74 11.40
N ALA A 333 -33.89 19.24 12.17
CA ALA A 333 -34.02 17.82 12.41
C ALA A 333 -34.60 17.11 11.18
N VAL A 334 -33.95 16.04 10.75
CA VAL A 334 -34.40 15.14 9.71
C VAL A 334 -34.82 13.84 10.37
N ARG A 335 -36.06 13.42 10.15
CA ARG A 335 -36.63 12.19 10.69
C ARG A 335 -36.95 11.21 9.58
N CYS A 336 -36.84 9.92 9.87
CA CYS A 336 -37.25 8.87 8.94
C CYS A 336 -38.75 8.95 8.66
N PHE A 337 -39.16 8.95 7.39
CA PHE A 337 -40.58 8.95 7.01
C PHE A 337 -41.37 7.74 7.52
N VAL A 338 -40.71 6.60 7.74
CA VAL A 338 -41.39 5.33 8.08
C VAL A 338 -41.52 5.11 9.59
N CYS A 339 -40.50 5.51 10.37
CA CYS A 339 -40.40 5.19 11.79
C CYS A 339 -40.06 6.40 12.68
N GLU A 340 -40.01 7.60 12.11
CA GLU A 340 -39.76 8.88 12.81
C GLU A 340 -38.43 8.99 13.57
N GLU A 341 -37.57 7.98 13.47
CA GLU A 341 -36.21 7.95 14.00
C GLU A 341 -35.40 9.15 13.51
N ASP A 342 -34.57 9.74 14.39
CA ASP A 342 -33.67 10.85 14.05
C ASP A 342 -32.55 10.36 13.11
N VAL A 343 -32.53 10.91 11.89
CA VAL A 343 -31.55 10.61 10.83
C VAL A 343 -30.72 11.85 10.47
N THR A 344 -30.67 12.85 11.35
CA THR A 344 -29.85 14.04 11.17
C THR A 344 -28.38 13.72 10.96
N GLU A 345 -27.78 14.23 9.89
CA GLU A 345 -26.34 14.14 9.68
C GLU A 345 -25.61 15.05 10.66
N ARG A 346 -25.10 14.45 11.75
CA ARG A 346 -24.24 15.15 12.69
C ARG A 346 -22.79 15.07 12.19
N LYS A 347 -22.35 16.07 11.41
CA LYS A 347 -20.92 16.27 11.15
C LYS A 347 -20.22 16.45 12.49
N GLU A 348 -19.31 15.55 12.85
CA GLU A 348 -18.51 15.71 14.06
C GLU A 348 -17.73 17.03 13.97
N ALA A 349 -18.07 18.00 14.82
CA ALA A 349 -17.28 19.20 14.99
C ALA A 349 -15.90 18.80 15.55
N PRO A 350 -14.80 19.49 15.17
CA PRO A 350 -13.46 19.14 15.63
C PRO A 350 -13.28 19.67 17.04
N GLN A 351 -13.82 19.00 18.06
CA GLN A 351 -13.55 19.37 19.45
C GLN A 351 -13.10 18.21 20.35
N SER A 352 -12.14 18.59 21.17
CA SER A 352 -11.41 17.87 22.21
C SER A 352 -12.31 16.97 23.05
N SER A 353 -12.21 15.66 22.85
CA SER A 353 -12.67 14.67 23.82
C SER A 353 -11.59 13.61 24.02
N SER A 354 -11.44 13.23 25.29
CA SER A 354 -10.45 12.32 25.86
C SER A 354 -10.38 10.98 25.11
N SER A 355 -9.18 10.41 25.08
CA SER A 355 -8.77 9.29 24.21
C SER A 355 -9.56 7.98 24.38
N GLY A 356 -10.31 7.80 25.47
CA GLY A 356 -11.08 6.58 25.75
C GLY A 356 -12.45 6.52 25.06
N ASP A 357 -13.20 7.62 24.98
CA ASP A 357 -14.59 7.62 24.49
C ASP A 357 -14.69 7.70 22.94
N LYS A 358 -13.67 8.29 22.30
CA LYS A 358 -13.56 8.38 20.83
C LYS A 358 -13.59 7.02 20.13
N LYS A 359 -13.01 5.97 20.74
CA LYS A 359 -12.97 4.64 20.13
C LYS A 359 -14.36 3.99 20.09
N LYS A 360 -15.19 4.20 21.11
CA LYS A 360 -16.55 3.64 21.22
C LYS A 360 -17.57 4.37 20.33
N LYS A 361 -17.34 5.64 20.00
CA LYS A 361 -18.17 6.41 19.05
C LYS A 361 -17.83 6.11 17.58
N LYS A 362 -16.55 5.88 17.26
CA LYS A 362 -16.10 5.60 15.88
C LYS A 362 -16.71 4.33 15.28
N ASP A 363 -17.09 3.36 16.11
CA ASP A 363 -17.68 2.09 15.68
C ASP A 363 -19.22 2.10 15.58
N LYS A 364 -19.91 3.17 16.03
CA LYS A 364 -21.38 3.28 15.95
C LYS A 364 -21.80 3.87 14.61
N ILE A 365 -22.89 3.34 14.05
CA ILE A 365 -23.50 3.86 12.82
C ILE A 365 -23.93 5.31 13.07
N LEU A 366 -23.31 6.25 12.35
CA LEU A 366 -23.71 7.65 12.40
C LEU A 366 -25.06 7.82 11.69
N PRO A 367 -26.00 8.57 12.28
CA PRO A 367 -27.26 8.91 11.63
C PRO A 367 -27.00 9.73 10.37
N GLY A 368 -27.82 9.50 9.34
CA GLY A 368 -27.67 10.16 8.05
C GLY A 368 -28.39 9.45 6.91
N LEU A 369 -28.35 10.07 5.74
CA LEU A 369 -28.96 9.55 4.53
C LEU A 369 -27.89 9.14 3.54
N VAL A 370 -27.95 7.91 3.06
CA VAL A 370 -26.97 7.39 2.09
C VAL A 370 -27.66 6.81 0.89
N GLU A 371 -27.30 7.32 -0.29
CA GLU A 371 -27.75 6.78 -1.56
C GLU A 371 -27.20 5.35 -1.74
N LEU A 372 -28.09 4.40 -2.02
CA LEU A 372 -27.70 3.04 -2.34
C LEU A 372 -27.06 3.03 -3.73
N ARG A 373 -25.87 2.46 -3.83
CA ARG A 373 -25.14 2.39 -5.09
C ARG A 373 -25.81 1.38 -6.01
N SER A 374 -26.19 1.85 -7.19
CA SER A 374 -26.96 1.09 -8.19
C SER A 374 -26.07 0.39 -9.21
N GLU A 375 -24.87 -0.04 -8.82
CA GLU A 375 -23.79 -0.26 -9.79
C GLU A 375 -23.58 -1.73 -10.14
N GLY A 376 -23.66 -1.98 -11.46
CA GLY A 376 -23.29 -3.24 -12.08
C GLY A 376 -21.80 -3.53 -11.89
N THR A 377 -21.49 -4.80 -11.63
CA THR A 377 -20.17 -5.45 -11.72
C THR A 377 -18.93 -4.61 -11.34
N GLY A 378 -18.97 -3.65 -10.41
CA GLY A 378 -17.79 -2.93 -9.88
C GLY A 378 -16.92 -2.13 -10.88
N PHE A 379 -17.13 -2.25 -12.19
CA PHE A 379 -16.32 -1.63 -13.24
C PHE A 379 -16.91 -0.35 -13.82
N SER A 380 -18.14 0.01 -13.43
CA SER A 380 -18.85 1.14 -14.00
C SER A 380 -19.67 1.86 -12.95
N ALA A 381 -19.17 3.02 -12.54
CA ALA A 381 -19.81 3.84 -11.54
C ALA A 381 -20.71 4.95 -12.11
N GLY A 382 -21.91 5.07 -11.56
CA GLY A 382 -22.78 6.22 -11.68
C GLY A 382 -23.39 6.42 -13.06
N GLY A 383 -24.02 5.39 -13.64
CA GLY A 383 -24.68 5.50 -14.94
C GLY A 383 -23.73 5.68 -16.13
N LYS A 384 -22.43 5.47 -15.91
CA LYS A 384 -21.45 5.32 -16.99
C LYS A 384 -21.56 3.90 -17.54
N ASN A 385 -21.80 3.77 -18.83
CA ASN A 385 -21.85 2.46 -19.50
C ASN A 385 -20.52 2.15 -20.20
N GLU A 386 -19.39 2.65 -19.72
CA GLU A 386 -18.08 2.44 -20.34
C GLU A 386 -17.06 1.98 -19.32
N VAL A 387 -16.45 0.82 -19.57
CA VAL A 387 -15.30 0.31 -18.81
C VAL A 387 -14.04 0.73 -19.53
N LYS A 388 -13.08 1.31 -18.79
CA LYS A 388 -11.76 1.68 -19.32
C LYS A 388 -10.70 0.85 -18.61
N LYS A 389 -10.01 0.01 -19.37
CA LYS A 389 -8.78 -0.65 -18.92
C LYS A 389 -7.62 0.23 -19.30
N VAL A 390 -6.92 0.78 -18.31
CA VAL A 390 -5.66 1.52 -18.55
C VAL A 390 -4.54 0.50 -18.68
N GLY A 391 -3.83 0.54 -19.81
CA GLY A 391 -2.73 -0.36 -20.12
C GLY A 391 -1.53 0.42 -20.64
N VAL A 392 -0.33 -0.09 -20.39
CA VAL A 392 0.90 0.46 -20.96
C VAL A 392 1.09 -0.16 -22.34
N ALA A 393 0.82 0.62 -23.38
CA ALA A 393 1.03 0.16 -24.74
C ALA A 393 2.54 -0.06 -24.99
N PHE A 394 2.91 -1.25 -25.43
CA PHE A 394 4.23 -1.51 -25.98
C PHE A 394 4.43 -0.63 -27.22
N GLN A 395 5.30 0.37 -27.12
CA GLN A 395 5.80 1.11 -28.27
C GLN A 395 6.95 0.29 -28.86
N CYS A 396 6.69 -0.44 -29.95
CA CYS A 396 7.69 -1.19 -30.71
C CYS A 396 7.95 -0.53 -32.06
#